data_AF-A0A918U2R5-F1
#
_entry.id   AF-A0A918U2R5-F1
#
_cell.length_a   1.000
_cell.length_b   1.000
_cell.length_c   1.000
_cell.angle_alpha   90.00
_cell.angle_beta   90.00
_cell.angle_gamma   90.00
#
_symmetry.space_group_name_H-M   'P 1'
#
loop_
_entity.id
_entity.type
_entity.pdbx_description
1 polymer ?
#
loop_
_entity_poly.entity_id
_entity_poly.type
_entity_poly.pdbx_seq_one_letter_code
_entity_poly.pdbx_strand_id
1 'polypeptide(L)'
;MTVLPYLVAVWIFLIGVYGMATSRNLVHAVGCLAVTQSSTYVLLLAVGYRRGATAPVFSDIPVGTPVVDPVVQALALTDVVVGATVTALLLALVVQTDKRHGTVDPDELTELKG
;
A
#
# COMPACT_ATOMS: atom_id res chain seq x y z
N MET A 1 -6.25 -20.36 -11.69
CA MET A 1 -7.63 -19.88 -11.75
C MET A 1 -8.21 -19.78 -10.35
N THR A 2 -7.70 -18.87 -9.53
CA THR A 2 -8.41 -18.45 -8.32
C THR A 2 -8.56 -16.95 -8.51
N VAL A 3 -9.74 -16.51 -8.93
CA VAL A 3 -10.05 -15.09 -9.21
C VAL A 3 -10.16 -14.29 -7.89
N LEU A 4 -10.27 -15.02 -6.79
CA LEU A 4 -10.42 -14.53 -5.43
C LEU A 4 -9.36 -13.49 -5.02
N PRO A 5 -8.04 -13.67 -5.25
CA PRO A 5 -7.03 -12.68 -4.87
C PRO A 5 -7.19 -11.35 -5.61
N TYR A 6 -7.61 -11.39 -6.88
CA TYR A 6 -7.88 -10.18 -7.66
C TYR A 6 -9.11 -9.43 -7.12
N LEU A 7 -10.18 -10.16 -6.80
CA LEU A 7 -11.38 -9.57 -6.19
C LEU A 7 -11.09 -8.96 -4.81
N VAL A 8 -10.29 -9.64 -3.99
CA VAL A 8 -9.87 -9.15 -2.68
C VAL A 8 -9.02 -7.88 -2.83
N ALA A 9 -8.08 -7.84 -3.77
CA ALA A 9 -7.30 -6.63 -4.04
C ALA A 9 -8.23 -5.47 -4.42
N VAL A 10 -9.12 -5.65 -5.41
CA VAL A 10 -10.08 -4.61 -5.80
C VAL A 10 -10.94 -4.15 -4.62
N TRP A 11 -11.39 -5.07 -3.78
CA TRP A 11 -12.19 -4.74 -2.61
C TRP A 11 -11.42 -3.89 -1.58
N ILE A 12 -10.18 -4.26 -1.26
CA ILE A 12 -9.30 -3.50 -0.35
C ILE A 12 -9.00 -2.12 -0.94
N PHE A 13 -8.73 -2.04 -2.25
CA PHE A 13 -8.50 -0.78 -2.95
C PHE A 13 -9.70 0.17 -2.83
N LEU A 14 -10.90 -0.34 -3.10
CA LEU A 14 -12.13 0.46 -3.01
C LEU A 14 -12.38 0.96 -1.58
N ILE A 15 -12.16 0.12 -0.57
CA ILE A 15 -12.29 0.54 0.84
C ILE A 15 -11.25 1.60 1.20
N GLY A 16 -10.00 1.44 0.77
CA GLY A 16 -8.92 2.39 1.02
C GLY A 16 -9.21 3.77 0.41
N VAL A 17 -9.61 3.80 -0.86
CA VAL A 17 -9.97 5.03 -1.56
C VAL A 17 -11.23 5.68 -0.97
N TYR A 18 -12.26 4.89 -0.66
CA TYR A 18 -13.47 5.39 -0.02
C TYR A 18 -13.19 6.01 1.37
N GLY A 19 -12.36 5.32 2.18
CA GLY A 19 -11.94 5.81 3.48
C GLY A 19 -11.13 7.11 3.39
N MET A 20 -10.29 7.24 2.37
CA MET A 20 -9.50 8.44 2.10
C MET A 20 -10.38 9.63 1.66
N ALA A 21 -11.38 9.39 0.80
CA ALA A 21 -12.29 10.43 0.36
C ALA A 21 -13.22 10.94 1.47
N THR A 22 -13.55 10.08 2.45
CA THR A 22 -14.47 10.42 3.56
C THR A 22 -13.72 10.91 4.80
N SER A 23 -12.39 10.80 4.85
CA SER A 23 -11.63 11.13 6.05
C SER A 23 -11.59 12.64 6.31
N ARG A 24 -12.10 13.05 7.48
CA ARG A 24 -11.99 14.42 8.02
C ARG A 24 -10.77 14.65 8.89
N ASN A 25 -9.91 13.64 9.04
CA ASN A 25 -8.69 13.71 9.84
C ASN A 25 -7.52 13.31 8.96
N LEU A 26 -6.49 14.16 8.89
CA LEU A 26 -5.30 13.88 8.09
C LEU A 26 -4.58 12.59 8.53
N VAL A 27 -4.54 12.29 9.84
CA VAL A 27 -3.98 11.02 10.35
C VAL A 27 -4.75 9.81 9.81
N HIS A 28 -6.08 9.90 9.79
CA HIS A 28 -6.94 8.85 9.25
C HIS A 28 -6.76 8.71 7.73
N ALA A 29 -6.62 9.84 7.01
CA ALA A 29 -6.35 9.86 5.58
C ALA A 29 -5.05 9.11 5.22
N VAL A 30 -3.98 9.34 6.00
CA VAL A 30 -2.71 8.63 5.84
C VAL A 30 -2.85 7.12 6.13
N GLY A 31 -3.66 6.74 7.12
CA GLY A 31 -4.02 5.34 7.37
C GLY A 31 -4.74 4.71 6.17
N CYS A 32 -5.71 5.40 5.58
CA CYS A 32 -6.43 4.94 4.39
C CYS A 32 -5.51 4.82 3.16
N LEU A 33 -4.50 5.70 3.04
CA LEU A 33 -3.46 5.58 2.02
C LEU A 33 -2.65 4.28 2.18
N ALA A 34 -2.25 3.93 3.40
CA ALA A 34 -1.54 2.68 3.67
C ALA A 34 -2.38 1.43 3.36
N VAL A 35 -3.70 1.48 3.63
CA VAL A 35 -4.63 0.41 3.25
C VAL A 35 -4.73 0.28 1.72
N THR A 36 -4.81 1.41 1.02
CA THR A 36 -4.83 1.44 -0.45
C THR A 36 -3.56 0.82 -1.02
N GLN A 37 -2.40 1.12 -0.44
CA GLN A 37 -1.13 0.52 -0.86
C GLN A 37 -1.05 -0.99 -0.58
N SER A 38 -1.64 -1.43 0.52
CA SER A 38 -1.72 -2.87 0.86
C SER A 38 -2.46 -3.68 -0.21
N SER A 39 -3.47 -3.09 -0.87
CA SER A 39 -4.13 -3.71 -2.02
C SER A 39 -3.17 -3.97 -3.19
N THR A 40 -2.27 -3.02 -3.47
CA THR A 40 -1.27 -3.16 -4.55
C THR A 40 -0.35 -4.35 -4.30
N TYR A 41 0.04 -4.59 -3.04
CA TYR A 41 0.83 -5.78 -2.69
C TYR A 41 0.07 -7.07 -3.05
N VAL A 42 -1.20 -7.17 -2.64
CA VAL A 42 -2.05 -8.34 -2.94
C VAL A 42 -2.20 -8.54 -4.45
N LEU A 43 -2.36 -7.46 -5.21
CA LEU A 43 -2.44 -7.50 -6.67
C LEU A 43 -1.14 -7.99 -7.31
N LEU A 44 0.01 -7.44 -6.91
CA LEU A 44 1.32 -7.85 -7.41
C LEU A 44 1.57 -9.33 -7.11
N LEU A 45 1.33 -9.76 -5.88
CA LEU A 45 1.43 -11.17 -5.50
C LEU A 45 0.52 -12.07 -6.34
N ALA A 46 -0.71 -11.64 -6.64
CA ALA A 46 -1.63 -12.40 -7.48
C ALA A 46 -1.14 -12.56 -8.93
N VAL A 47 -0.42 -11.57 -9.46
CA VAL A 47 0.19 -11.59 -10.80
C VAL A 47 1.44 -12.47 -10.85
N GLY A 48 2.31 -12.37 -9.83
CA GLY A 48 3.55 -13.15 -9.75
C GLY A 48 3.38 -14.61 -9.32
N TYR A 49 2.19 -14.99 -8.87
CA TYR A 49 1.92 -16.34 -8.36
C TYR A 49 1.83 -17.39 -9.45
N ARG A 50 2.64 -18.44 -9.32
CA ARG A 50 2.63 -19.62 -10.21
C ARG A 50 2.29 -20.87 -9.39
N ARG A 51 1.32 -21.66 -9.85
CA ARG A 51 0.89 -22.89 -9.16
C ARG A 51 2.03 -23.93 -9.14
N GLY A 52 2.30 -24.51 -7.97
CA GLY A 52 3.36 -25.50 -7.79
C GLY A 52 4.77 -24.92 -7.77
N ALA A 53 4.89 -23.59 -7.62
CA ALA A 53 6.16 -22.91 -7.60
C ALA A 53 6.63 -22.57 -6.18
N THR A 54 7.93 -22.70 -5.94
CA THR A 54 8.61 -22.42 -4.67
C THR A 54 9.19 -20.99 -4.66
N ALA A 55 9.50 -20.48 -3.47
CA ALA A 55 10.19 -19.19 -3.31
C ALA A 55 11.52 -19.18 -4.09
N PRO A 56 11.93 -18.04 -4.68
CA PRO A 56 13.14 -17.93 -5.48
C PRO A 56 14.40 -17.88 -4.60
N VAL A 57 14.69 -18.97 -3.88
CA VAL A 57 15.83 -19.12 -2.97
C VAL A 57 16.60 -20.38 -3.35
N PHE A 58 17.63 -20.23 -4.16
CA PHE A 58 18.34 -21.34 -4.82
C PHE A 58 19.34 -22.10 -3.93
N SER A 59 19.14 -22.16 -2.62
CA SER A 59 20.11 -22.78 -1.69
C SER A 59 20.04 -24.32 -1.65
N ASP A 60 18.83 -24.92 -1.77
CA ASP A 60 18.63 -26.37 -1.60
C ASP A 60 17.61 -26.99 -2.59
N ILE A 61 17.30 -26.30 -3.69
CA ILE A 61 16.23 -26.72 -4.61
C ILE A 61 16.78 -27.47 -5.83
N PRO A 62 16.21 -28.63 -6.23
CA PRO A 62 16.60 -29.33 -7.45
C PRO A 62 16.49 -28.43 -8.69
N VAL A 63 17.51 -28.50 -9.56
CA VAL A 63 17.50 -27.83 -10.88
C VAL A 63 16.24 -28.22 -11.66
N GLY A 64 15.37 -27.24 -11.92
CA GLY A 64 14.11 -27.44 -12.66
C GLY A 64 12.83 -27.30 -11.82
N THR A 65 12.90 -27.04 -10.50
CA THR A 65 11.68 -26.70 -9.75
C THR A 65 11.07 -25.39 -10.23
N PRO A 66 9.74 -25.32 -10.43
CA PRO A 66 9.08 -24.07 -10.75
C PRO A 66 9.31 -23.08 -9.60
N VAL A 67 9.66 -21.83 -9.93
CA VAL A 67 9.76 -20.73 -8.96
C VAL A 67 8.78 -19.62 -9.31
N VAL A 68 8.30 -18.92 -8.28
CA VAL A 68 7.48 -17.71 -8.48
C VAL A 68 8.32 -16.59 -9.08
N ASP A 69 7.69 -15.60 -9.69
CA ASP A 69 8.42 -14.55 -10.40
C ASP A 69 9.25 -13.68 -9.43
N PRO A 70 10.60 -13.76 -9.49
CA PRO A 70 11.47 -13.00 -8.59
C PRO A 70 11.41 -11.48 -8.86
N VAL A 71 11.04 -11.07 -10.08
CA VAL A 71 10.92 -9.65 -10.45
C VAL A 71 9.75 -9.03 -9.70
N VAL A 72 8.61 -9.72 -9.67
CA VAL A 72 7.42 -9.26 -8.94
C VAL A 72 7.69 -9.15 -7.44
N GLN A 73 8.48 -10.07 -6.89
CA GLN A 73 8.87 -10.01 -5.47
C GLN A 73 9.79 -8.82 -5.17
N ALA A 74 10.75 -8.52 -6.06
CA ALA A 74 11.61 -7.36 -5.92
C ALA A 74 10.83 -6.02 -6.04
N LEU A 75 9.87 -5.96 -6.97
CA LEU A 75 8.98 -4.80 -7.11
C LEU A 75 8.12 -4.58 -5.86
N ALA A 76 7.54 -5.65 -5.32
CA ALA A 76 6.73 -5.57 -4.10
C ALA A 76 7.57 -5.12 -2.89
N LEU A 77 8.79 -5.63 -2.72
CA LEU A 77 9.69 -5.20 -1.62
C LEU A 77 10.06 -3.73 -1.74
N THR A 78 10.33 -3.26 -2.96
CA THR A 78 10.65 -1.85 -3.22
C THR A 78 9.47 -0.94 -2.88
N ASP A 79 8.26 -1.33 -3.31
CA ASP A 79 7.04 -0.57 -3.02
C ASP A 79 6.76 -0.48 -1.52
N VAL A 80 6.99 -1.55 -0.75
CA VAL A 80 6.84 -1.53 0.72
C VAL A 80 7.72 -0.48 1.38
N VAL A 81 8.97 -0.35 0.95
CA VAL A 81 9.91 0.65 1.50
C VAL A 81 9.48 2.07 1.11
N VAL A 82 9.08 2.28 -0.14
CA VAL A 82 8.55 3.58 -0.60
C VAL A 82 7.27 3.94 0.16
N GLY A 83 6.39 2.98 0.40
CA GLY A 83 5.17 3.18 1.19
C GLY A 83 5.43 3.63 2.62
N ALA A 84 6.36 2.96 3.30
CA ALA A 84 6.75 3.33 4.64
C ALA A 84 7.34 4.75 4.71
N THR A 85 8.18 5.12 3.74
CA THR A 85 8.80 6.46 3.71
C THR A 85 7.78 7.55 3.40
N VAL A 86 6.86 7.34 2.46
CA VAL A 86 5.77 8.29 2.16
C VAL A 86 4.83 8.43 3.35
N THR A 87 4.46 7.33 4.01
CA THR A 87 3.61 7.36 5.22
C THR A 87 4.28 8.15 6.34
N ALA A 88 5.56 7.91 6.59
CA ALA A 88 6.32 8.65 7.61
C ALA A 88 6.43 10.15 7.28
N LEU A 89 6.68 10.49 6.02
CA LEU A 89 6.74 11.88 5.55
C LEU A 89 5.39 12.58 5.73
N LEU A 90 4.29 11.94 5.32
CA LEU A 90 2.96 12.51 5.47
C LEU A 90 2.60 12.72 6.94
N LEU A 91 2.88 11.75 7.82
CA LEU A 91 2.66 11.94 9.26
C LEU A 91 3.51 13.07 9.83
N ALA A 92 4.77 13.21 9.40
CA ALA A 92 5.62 14.32 9.81
C ALA A 92 5.06 15.68 9.34
N LEU A 93 4.45 15.74 8.16
CA LEU A 93 3.72 16.91 7.69
C LEU A 93 2.47 17.17 8.52
N VAL A 94 1.68 16.15 8.84
CA VAL A 94 0.49 16.30 9.71
C VAL A 94 0.87 16.88 11.07
N VAL A 95 1.94 16.39 11.69
CA VAL A 95 2.45 16.94 12.96
C VAL A 95 2.89 18.39 12.82
N GLN A 96 3.49 18.77 11.69
CA GLN A 96 3.86 20.17 11.45
C GLN A 96 2.65 21.07 11.21
N THR A 97 1.63 20.58 10.51
CA THR A 97 0.37 21.29 10.27
C THR A 97 -0.37 21.52 11.58
N ASP A 98 -0.47 20.50 12.41
CA ASP A 98 -1.07 20.56 13.75
C ASP A 98 -0.36 21.61 14.63
N LYS A 99 0.98 21.63 14.63
CA LYS A 99 1.74 22.65 15.38
C LYS A 99 1.55 24.08 14.89
N ARG A 100 1.25 24.30 13.60
CA ARG A 100 1.12 25.64 13.00
C ARG A 100 -0.30 26.17 13.03
N HIS A 101 -1.28 25.33 12.75
CA HIS A 101 -2.69 25.74 12.59
C HIS A 101 -3.58 25.23 13.74
N GLY A 102 -3.06 24.37 14.62
CA GLY A 102 -3.82 23.81 15.74
C GLY A 102 -4.92 22.82 15.31
N THR A 103 -4.94 22.41 14.04
CA THR A 103 -5.94 21.50 13.49
C THR A 103 -5.31 20.44 12.58
N VAL A 104 -5.93 19.27 12.61
CA VAL A 104 -5.66 18.12 11.72
C VAL A 104 -6.81 17.86 10.76
N ASP A 105 -7.83 18.73 10.77
CA ASP A 105 -8.98 18.66 9.86
C ASP A 105 -8.66 19.39 8.55
N PRO A 106 -8.68 18.70 7.39
CA PRO A 106 -8.51 19.32 6.08
C PRO A 106 -9.49 20.47 5.81
N ASP A 107 -10.73 20.40 6.31
CA ASP A 107 -11.78 21.39 6.05
C ASP A 107 -11.51 22.71 6.82
N GLU A 108 -10.86 22.63 7.98
CA GLU A 108 -10.50 23.79 8.81
C GLU A 108 -9.23 24.52 8.32
N LEU A 109 -8.45 23.90 7.41
CA LEU A 109 -7.30 24.52 6.74
C LEU A 109 -7.74 25.55 5.66
N THR A 110 -8.67 26.42 6.02
CA THR A 110 -9.32 27.39 5.14
C THR A 110 -8.41 28.58 4.77
N GLU A 111 -7.26 28.77 5.42
CA GLU A 111 -6.26 29.79 5.03
C GLU A 111 -5.58 29.53 3.66
N LEU A 112 -5.78 28.34 3.07
CA LEU A 112 -5.32 28.03 1.69
C LEU A 112 -6.38 28.30 0.61
N LYS A 113 -7.59 28.75 0.98
CA LYS A 113 -8.57 29.30 0.04
C LYS A 113 -8.23 30.77 -0.19
N GLY A 114 -7.30 31.01 -1.11
CA GLY A 114 -7.19 32.32 -1.77
C GLY A 114 -8.47 32.69 -2.49
#